data_AF-A0A3D0ZXT6-F1
#
_entry.id   AF-A0A3D0ZXT6-F1
#
_cell.length_a   1.000
_cell.length_b   1.000
_cell.length_c   1.000
_cell.angle_alpha   90.00
_cell.angle_beta   90.00
_cell.angle_gamma   90.00
#
_symmetry.space_group_name_H-M   'P 1'
#
loop_
_entity.id
_entity.type
_entity.pdbx_description
1 polymer ?
#
loop_
_entity_poly.entity_id
_entity_poly.type
_entity_poly.pdbx_seq_one_letter_code
_entity_poly.pdbx_strand_id
1 'polypeptide(L)' 'MLVSASHQNKRAMPKENFDAVIVGAGFAGMYMLHKLRSLQMTAVIFEAGDDVGGTWYW' A
#
# COMPACT_ATOMS: atom_id res chain seq x y z
N MET A 1 0.80 -12.66 44.21
CA MET A 1 1.84 -11.77 43.65
C MET A 1 2.82 -12.70 42.93
N LEU A 2 3.00 -12.74 41.60
CA LEU A 2 2.94 -11.75 40.53
C LEU A 2 2.41 -12.37 39.22
N VAL A 3 1.56 -11.58 38.54
CA VAL A 3 1.43 -11.33 37.09
C VAL A 3 1.51 -12.52 36.12
N SER A 4 0.33 -12.92 35.63
CA SER A 4 0.13 -13.67 34.38
C SER A 4 0.72 -12.88 33.20
N ALA A 5 1.72 -13.44 32.52
CA ALA A 5 2.24 -12.91 31.27
C ALA A 5 1.15 -12.96 30.20
N SER A 6 0.51 -11.81 29.95
CA SER A 6 -0.39 -11.59 28.83
C SER A 6 0.38 -11.83 27.54
N HIS A 7 0.16 -13.00 26.91
CA HIS A 7 0.53 -13.22 25.53
C HIS A 7 -0.17 -12.15 24.70
N GLN A 8 0.59 -11.15 24.25
CA GLN A 8 0.11 -10.16 23.31
C GLN A 8 -0.23 -10.89 22.01
N ASN A 9 -1.51 -11.23 21.86
CA ASN A 9 -2.05 -11.75 20.61
C ASN A 9 -1.88 -10.63 19.58
N LYS A 10 -0.85 -10.75 18.71
CA LYS A 10 -0.71 -9.87 17.55
C LYS A 10 -2.01 -10.00 16.76
N ARG A 11 -2.93 -9.04 16.90
CA ARG A 11 -4.10 -8.95 16.03
C ARG A 11 -3.56 -8.99 14.62
N ALA A 12 -3.83 -10.08 13.90
CA ALA A 12 -3.57 -10.13 12.48
C ALA A 12 -4.35 -8.94 11.90
N MET A 13 -3.63 -7.95 11.38
CA MET A 13 -4.26 -6.87 10.66
C MET A 13 -5.10 -7.52 9.55
N PRO A 14 -6.33 -7.06 9.29
CA PRO A 14 -7.11 -7.57 8.18
C PRO A 14 -6.21 -7.61 6.94
N LYS A 15 -6.11 -8.76 6.28
CA LYS A 15 -5.41 -8.84 5.00
C LYS A 15 -6.20 -7.94 4.05
N GLU A 16 -5.65 -6.77 3.74
CA GLU A 16 -6.24 -5.91 2.73
C GLU A 16 -6.09 -6.61 1.38
N ASN A 17 -7.21 -7.11 0.85
CA ASN A 17 -7.26 -7.65 -0.48
C ASN A 17 -7.36 -6.47 -1.44
N PHE A 18 -6.40 -6.35 -2.34
CA PHE A 18 -6.41 -5.40 -3.44
C PHE A 18 -6.58 -6.14 -4.76
N ASP A 19 -7.32 -5.56 -5.70
CA ASP A 19 -7.43 -6.08 -7.06
C ASP A 19 -6.11 -5.91 -7.84
N ALA A 20 -5.31 -4.91 -7.45
CA ALA A 20 -3.99 -4.66 -8.04
C ALA A 20 -2.98 -4.07 -7.05
N VAL A 21 -1.71 -4.41 -7.26
CA VAL A 21 -0.55 -3.77 -6.61
C VAL A 21 0.33 -3.15 -7.68
N ILE A 22 0.62 -1.86 -7.56
CA ILE A 22 1.46 -1.10 -8.49
C ILE A 22 2.81 -0.82 -7.82
N VAL A 23 3.90 -1.00 -8.55
CA VAL A 23 5.26 -0.66 -8.09
C VAL A 23 5.79 0.50 -8.93
N GLY A 24 6.09 1.61 -8.28
CA GLY A 24 6.59 2.86 -8.86
C GLY A 24 5.50 3.92 -9.06
N ALA A 25 5.60 5.06 -8.38
CA ALA A 25 4.72 6.24 -8.47
C ALA A 25 5.26 7.34 -9.41
N GLY A 26 5.78 6.92 -10.57
CA GLY A 26 5.99 7.80 -11.72
C GLY A 26 4.72 8.00 -12.55
N PHE A 27 4.83 8.65 -13.72
CA PHE A 27 3.68 8.90 -14.61
C PHE A 27 2.86 7.65 -14.93
N ALA A 28 3.51 6.54 -15.28
CA ALA A 28 2.83 5.30 -15.63
C ALA A 28 2.05 4.71 -14.43
N GLY A 29 2.67 4.67 -13.24
CA GLY A 29 2.02 4.15 -12.04
C GLY A 29 0.87 5.02 -11.55
N MET A 30 1.06 6.35 -11.56
CA MET A 30 0.00 7.29 -11.19
C MET A 30 -1.18 7.24 -12.16
N TYR A 31 -0.91 7.11 -13.47
CA TYR A 31 -1.96 6.93 -14.46
C TYR A 31 -2.70 5.59 -14.28
N MET A 32 -1.97 4.50 -14.02
CA MET A 32 -2.57 3.19 -13.73
C MET A 32 -3.50 3.27 -12.51
N LEU A 33 -3.03 3.89 -11.41
CA LEU A 33 -3.85 4.09 -10.21
C LEU A 33 -5.12 4.90 -10.51
N HIS A 34 -4.98 5.99 -11.26
CA HIS A 34 -6.13 6.80 -11.71
C HIS A 34 -7.12 5.96 -12.53
N LYS A 35 -6.62 5.14 -13.46
CA LYS A 35 -7.45 4.29 -14.32
C LYS A 35 -8.17 3.21 -13.52
N LEU A 36 -7.48 2.51 -12.63
CA LEU A 36 -8.10 1.47 -11.80
C LEU A 36 -9.17 2.03 -10.86
N ARG A 37 -8.95 3.23 -10.30
CA ARG A 37 -9.99 3.94 -9.53
C ARG A 37 -11.22 4.28 -10.37
N SER A 38 -11.04 4.66 -11.64
CA SER A 38 -12.17 4.90 -12.55
C SER A 38 -12.99 3.63 -12.85
N LEU A 39 -12.38 2.45 -12.68
CA LEU A 39 -13.02 1.14 -12.82
C LEU A 39 -13.57 0.61 -11.49
N GLN A 40 -13.57 1.43 -10.43
CA GLN A 40 -14.01 1.05 -9.07
C GLN A 40 -13.23 -0.14 -8.49
N MET A 41 -11.98 -0.35 -8.95
CA MET A 41 -11.09 -1.38 -8.44
C MET A 41 -10.28 -0.84 -7.26
N THR A 42 -10.01 -1.72 -6.30
CA THR A 42 -9.10 -1.47 -5.18
C THR A 42 -7.66 -1.64 -5.64
N ALA A 43 -6.81 -0.64 -5.37
CA ALA A 43 -5.41 -0.71 -5.73
C ALA A 43 -4.55 0.03 -4.72
N VAL A 44 -3.34 -0.48 -4.50
CA VAL A 44 -2.29 0.15 -3.71
C VAL A 44 -1.06 0.36 -4.59
N ILE A 45 -0.33 1.45 -4.33
CA ILE A 45 0.91 1.78 -5.02
C ILE A 45 2.03 1.87 -3.99
N PHE A 46 3.19 1.28 -4.31
CA PHE A 46 4.41 1.40 -3.53
C PHE A 46 5.47 2.13 -4.36
N GLU A 47 6.13 3.11 -3.76
CA GLU A 47 7.23 3.87 -4.35
C GLU A 47 8.44 3.78 -3.42
N ALA A 48 9.64 3.76 -4.00
CA ALA A 48 10.89 3.72 -3.25
C ALA A 48 11.28 5.11 -2.72
N GLY A 49 10.93 6.18 -3.45
CA GLY A 49 11.05 7.56 -2.99
C GLY A 49 10.01 7.94 -1.92
N ASP A 50 10.28 9.04 -1.23
CA ASP A 50 9.40 9.54 -0.16
C ASP A 50 8.18 10.32 -0.71
N ASP A 51 8.15 10.58 -2.02
CA ASP A 51 7.02 11.19 -2.74
C ASP A 51 6.93 10.65 -4.19
N VAL A 52 5.90 11.08 -4.92
CA VAL A 52 5.67 10.73 -6.33
C VAL A 52 6.62 11.47 -7.26
N GLY A 53 6.77 10.95 -8.48
CA GLY A 53 7.47 11.65 -9.57
C GLY A 53 8.26 10.73 -10.49
N GLY A 54 8.64 9.54 -10.01
CA GLY A 54 9.49 8.63 -10.78
C GLY A 54 10.77 9.34 -11.24
N THR A 55 11.09 9.27 -12.54
CA THR A 55 12.28 9.88 -13.19
C THR A 55 12.59 11.33 -12.85
N TRP A 56 11.64 12.06 -12.27
CA TRP A 56 11.71 13.49 -12.00
C TRP A 56 11.80 13.84 -10.51
N TYR A 57 11.74 12.86 -9.60
CA TYR A 57 11.79 13.08 -8.15
C TYR A 57 13.23 13.10 -7.61
N TRP A 58 14.13 12.34 -8.23
CA TRP A 58 15.52 12.17 -7.82
C TRP A 58 16.48 13.17 -8.45
#